data_AF-A0A8X6WXQ6-F1
#
_entry.id   AF-A0A8X6WXQ6-F1
#
_cell.length_a   1.000
_cell.length_b   1.000
_cell.length_c   1.000
_cell.angle_alpha   90.00
_cell.angle_beta   90.00
_cell.angle_gamma   90.00
#
_symmetry.space_group_name_H-M   'P 1'
#
loop_
_entity.id
_entity.type
_entity.pdbx_description
1 polymer ?
#
loop_
_entity_poly.entity_id
_entity_poly.type
_entity_poly.pdbx_seq_one_letter_code
_entity_poly.pdbx_strand_id
1 'polypeptide(L)'
;MGAHCPKIDILMGSNNCGKILTGQAIGISDANQNLSNAAEEEIARDQFLSSLTRKENGRYCVGLPWLGRSVELPSNHQVAEKRLFGITRRLRSLRKYEEYDGVFQGMVRGGSD
;
A
#
# COMPACT_ATOMS: atom_id res chain seq x y z
N MET A 1 -15.55 -24.87 -3.76
CA MET A 1 -14.54 -24.49 -4.76
C MET A 1 -13.53 -23.57 -4.08
N GLY A 2 -12.35 -24.09 -3.73
CA GLY A 2 -11.36 -23.35 -2.94
C GLY A 2 -10.57 -22.38 -3.81
N ALA A 3 -10.52 -21.11 -3.42
CA ALA A 3 -9.69 -20.11 -4.10
C ALA A 3 -8.22 -20.51 -4.00
N HIS A 4 -7.64 -20.93 -5.12
CA HIS A 4 -6.21 -21.18 -5.26
C HIS A 4 -5.47 -19.85 -5.11
N CYS A 5 -4.99 -19.59 -3.89
CA CYS A 5 -4.14 -18.44 -3.60
C CYS A 5 -2.74 -18.72 -4.15
N PRO A 6 -2.25 -18.00 -5.17
CA PRO A 6 -0.88 -18.19 -5.64
C PRO A 6 0.08 -17.81 -4.53
N LYS A 7 0.99 -18.73 -4.22
CA LYS A 7 2.06 -18.51 -3.24
C LYS A 7 3.14 -17.66 -3.91
N ILE A 8 3.21 -16.38 -3.54
CA ILE A 8 4.29 -15.49 -3.99
C ILE A 8 5.50 -15.74 -3.09
N ASP A 9 6.43 -16.59 -3.54
CA ASP A 9 7.72 -16.79 -2.90
C ASP A 9 8.66 -15.64 -3.31
N ILE A 10 8.79 -14.62 -2.47
CA ILE A 10 9.75 -13.53 -2.69
C ILE A 10 11.07 -13.93 -2.02
N LEU A 11 12.03 -14.41 -2.82
CA LEU A 11 13.40 -14.59 -2.38
C LEU A 11 14.07 -13.21 -2.25
N MET A 12 14.16 -12.68 -1.03
CA MET A 12 14.90 -11.44 -0.79
C MET A 12 16.40 -11.73 -0.71
N GLY A 13 17.11 -11.49 -1.82
CA GLY A 13 18.55 -11.30 -1.80
C GLY A 13 18.91 -9.97 -1.12
N SER A 14 20.11 -9.88 -0.53
CA SER A 14 20.59 -8.75 0.29
C SER A 14 20.63 -7.37 -0.40
N ASN A 15 20.20 -7.28 -1.66
CA ASN A 15 20.13 -6.10 -2.51
C ASN A 15 18.69 -5.70 -2.91
N ASN A 16 17.67 -6.43 -2.45
CA ASN A 16 16.27 -6.19 -2.85
C ASN A 16 15.57 -5.09 -2.05
N CYS A 17 16.03 -4.75 -0.84
CA CYS A 17 15.42 -3.69 -0.03
C CYS A 17 15.50 -2.32 -0.73
N GLY A 18 16.65 -1.99 -1.33
CA GLY A 18 16.82 -0.74 -2.07
C GLY A 18 15.88 -0.65 -3.28
N LYS A 19 15.69 -1.76 -4.01
CA LYS A 19 14.83 -1.82 -5.20
C LYS A 19 13.33 -1.76 -4.89
N ILE A 20 12.91 -2.23 -3.71
CA ILE A 20 11.53 -2.08 -3.22
C ILE A 20 11.26 -0.61 -2.85
N LEU A 21 12.21 0.03 -2.15
CA LEU A 21 12.10 1.43 -1.73
C LEU A 21 12.13 2.40 -2.93
N THR A 22 12.87 2.06 -3.99
CA THR A 22 12.87 2.83 -5.24
C THR A 22 11.71 2.44 -6.19
N GLY A 23 10.77 1.59 -5.75
CA GLY A 23 9.61 1.19 -6.55
C GLY A 23 9.90 0.28 -7.75
N GLN A 24 11.17 0.14 -8.17
CA GLN A 24 11.61 -0.70 -9.29
C GLN A 24 11.21 -2.17 -9.14
N ALA A 25 11.22 -2.72 -7.93
CA ALA A 25 10.82 -4.10 -7.68
C ALA A 25 9.29 -4.32 -7.67
N ILE A 26 8.49 -3.26 -7.50
CA ILE A 26 7.02 -3.31 -7.46
C ILE A 26 6.42 -2.80 -8.80
N GLY A 27 7.25 -2.46 -9.79
CA GLY A 27 6.79 -1.87 -11.04
C GLY A 27 6.33 -0.41 -10.89
N ILE A 28 6.60 0.22 -9.75
CA ILE A 28 6.43 1.66 -9.51
C ILE A 28 7.72 2.35 -9.95
N SER A 29 8.12 2.12 -11.20
CA SER A 29 9.20 2.90 -11.82
C SER A 29 8.54 4.05 -12.54
N ASP A 30 9.00 5.29 -12.31
CA ASP A 30 8.58 6.49 -13.05
C ASP A 30 9.08 6.46 -14.51
N ALA A 31 8.70 5.44 -15.26
CA ALA A 31 8.90 5.36 -16.70
C ALA A 31 7.97 6.31 -17.48
N ASN A 32 7.11 7.07 -16.77
CA ASN A 32 6.09 7.92 -17.37
C ASN A 32 6.51 9.39 -17.51
N GLN A 33 7.81 9.70 -17.48
CA GLN A 33 8.27 11.08 -17.67
C GLN A 33 8.26 11.59 -19.10
N ASN A 34 7.82 10.85 -20.15
CA ASN A 34 7.89 11.45 -21.48
C ASN A 34 7.01 10.92 -22.63
N LEU A 35 5.82 10.36 -22.44
CA LEU A 35 4.90 10.15 -23.58
C LEU A 35 3.43 10.16 -23.11
N SER A 36 2.91 11.33 -22.75
CA SER A 36 1.46 11.51 -22.66
C SER A 36 0.90 11.43 -24.08
N ASN A 37 0.15 10.35 -24.37
CA ASN A 37 -0.65 10.30 -25.58
C ASN A 37 -1.67 11.44 -25.50
N ALA A 38 -1.77 12.31 -26.51
CA ALA A 38 -2.68 13.47 -26.48
C ALA A 38 -4.14 13.12 -26.10
N ALA A 39 -4.58 11.89 -26.39
CA ALA A 39 -5.88 11.34 -25.99
C ALA A 39 -6.01 11.10 -24.47
N GLU A 40 -4.95 10.66 -23.79
CA GLU A 40 -4.93 10.51 -22.33
C GLU A 40 -5.00 11.87 -21.63
N GLU A 41 -4.32 12.86 -22.21
CA GLU A 41 -4.40 14.27 -21.80
C GLU A 41 -5.81 14.85 -21.96
N GLU A 42 -6.49 14.54 -23.06
CA GLU A 42 -7.87 14.97 -23.31
C GLU A 42 -8.84 14.33 -22.30
N ILE A 43 -8.71 13.02 -22.05
CA ILE A 43 -9.50 12.30 -21.04
C ILE A 43 -9.26 12.88 -19.63
N ALA A 44 -8.01 13.17 -19.28
CA ALA A 44 -7.67 13.77 -17.99
C ALA A 44 -8.25 15.18 -17.83
N ARG A 45 -8.26 15.98 -18.92
CA ARG A 45 -8.93 17.30 -18.92
C ARG A 45 -10.43 17.17 -18.74
N ASP A 46 -11.09 16.24 -19.42
CA ASP A 46 -12.54 16.02 -19.30
C ASP A 46 -12.92 15.53 -17.88
N GLN A 47 -12.12 14.65 -17.29
CA GLN A 47 -12.29 14.19 -15.92
C GLN A 47 -12.08 15.32 -14.90
N PHE A 48 -11.10 16.19 -15.15
CA PHE A 48 -10.87 17.37 -14.32
C PHE A 48 -12.08 18.32 -14.38
N LEU A 49 -12.56 18.64 -15.59
CA LEU A 49 -13.70 19.53 -15.76
C LEU A 49 -15.00 18.98 -15.18
N SER A 50 -15.25 17.69 -15.33
CA SER A 50 -16.46 17.06 -14.76
C SER A 50 -16.43 16.94 -13.24
N SER A 51 -15.24 16.83 -12.63
CA SER A 51 -15.09 16.72 -11.18
C SER A 51 -14.97 18.06 -10.45
N LEU A 52 -14.92 19.17 -11.19
CA LEU A 52 -14.95 20.53 -10.63
C LEU A 52 -16.32 20.81 -9.99
N THR A 53 -16.36 20.81 -8.66
CA THR A 53 -17.53 21.20 -7.88
C THR A 53 -17.18 22.35 -6.95
N ARG A 54 -18.05 23.36 -6.86
CA ARG A 54 -17.90 24.46 -5.91
C ARG A 54 -18.63 24.12 -4.62
N LYS A 55 -17.90 24.10 -3.50
CA LYS A 55 -18.48 23.91 -2.17
C LYS A 55 -19.17 25.19 -1.68
N GLU A 56 -20.11 25.02 -0.76
CA GLU A 56 -20.91 26.11 -0.16
C GLU A 56 -20.05 27.18 0.54
N ASN A 57 -18.86 26.80 1.02
CA ASN A 57 -17.86 27.72 1.57
C ASN A 57 -17.05 28.50 0.52
N GLY A 58 -17.44 28.42 -0.76
CA GLY A 58 -16.80 29.13 -1.87
C GLY A 58 -15.52 28.49 -2.41
N ARG A 59 -15.05 27.36 -1.85
CA ARG A 59 -13.85 26.67 -2.33
C ARG A 59 -14.17 25.74 -3.51
N TYR A 60 -13.30 25.73 -4.51
CA TYR A 60 -13.35 24.75 -5.60
C TYR A 60 -12.79 23.42 -5.12
N CYS A 61 -13.45 22.33 -5.48
CA CYS A 61 -13.01 20.96 -5.25
C CYS A 61 -12.94 20.24 -6.58
N VAL A 62 -11.88 19.44 -6.75
CA VAL A 62 -11.65 18.61 -7.94
C VAL A 62 -11.42 17.18 -7.51
N GLY A 63 -11.89 16.24 -8.31
CA GLY A 63 -11.54 14.84 -8.20
C GLY A 63 -10.10 14.65 -8.66
N LEU A 64 -9.34 13.81 -7.96
CA LEU A 64 -7.96 13.50 -8.36
C LEU A 64 -7.98 12.70 -9.67
N PRO A 65 -7.28 13.14 -10.74
CA PRO A 65 -7.31 12.46 -12.04
C PRO A 65 -6.75 11.03 -12.00
N TRP A 66 -5.79 10.76 -11.10
CA TRP A 66 -5.21 9.43 -10.92
C TRP A 66 -6.06 8.51 -10.04
N LEU A 67 -7.20 8.97 -9.51
CA LEU A 67 -8.19 8.10 -8.87
C LEU A 67 -9.04 7.38 -9.94
N GLY A 68 -8.43 6.99 -11.05
CA GLY A 68 -9.06 6.21 -12.10
C GLY A 68 -9.37 4.82 -11.57
N ARG A 69 -10.66 4.58 -11.26
CA ARG A 69 -11.19 3.38 -10.58
C ARG A 69 -10.38 3.05 -9.33
N SER A 70 -10.94 3.35 -8.15
CA SER A 70 -10.48 2.74 -6.91
C SER A 70 -10.40 1.23 -7.13
N VAL A 71 -9.20 0.71 -7.42
CA VAL A 71 -8.95 -0.72 -7.40
C VAL A 71 -9.10 -1.06 -5.94
N GLU A 72 -10.22 -1.68 -5.60
CA GLU A 72 -10.40 -2.20 -4.25
C GLU A 72 -9.24 -3.14 -3.99
N LEU A 73 -8.32 -2.70 -3.12
CA LEU A 73 -7.18 -3.52 -2.75
C LEU A 73 -7.74 -4.81 -2.15
N PRO A 74 -7.27 -5.98 -2.59
CA PRO A 74 -7.73 -7.22 -2.02
C PRO A 74 -7.43 -7.23 -0.53
N SER A 75 -8.41 -7.64 0.28
CA SER A 75 -8.24 -7.68 1.73
C SER A 75 -7.14 -8.67 2.11
N ASN A 76 -6.07 -8.16 2.72
CA ASN A 76 -4.95 -8.95 3.25
C ASN A 76 -5.23 -9.45 4.69
N HIS A 77 -6.44 -9.25 5.21
CA HIS A 77 -6.75 -9.53 6.62
C HIS A 77 -6.44 -10.98 7.01
N GLN A 78 -6.99 -11.96 6.28
CA GLN A 78 -6.85 -13.38 6.63
C GLN A 78 -5.39 -13.87 6.55
N VAL A 79 -4.62 -13.35 5.60
CA VAL A 79 -3.21 -13.74 5.43
C VAL A 79 -2.36 -13.10 6.51
N ALA A 80 -2.60 -11.82 6.82
CA ALA A 80 -1.93 -11.12 7.91
C ALA A 80 -2.23 -11.79 9.26
N GLU A 81 -3.49 -12.14 9.52
CA GLU A 81 -3.93 -12.84 10.72
C GLU A 81 -3.24 -14.21 10.88
N LYS A 82 -3.21 -15.04 9.83
CA LYS A 82 -2.51 -16.33 9.86
C LYS A 82 -1.02 -16.17 10.14
N ARG A 83 -0.38 -15.16 9.52
CA ARG A 83 1.04 -14.84 9.77
C ARG A 83 1.26 -14.40 11.21
N LEU A 84 0.36 -13.58 11.76
CA LEU A 84 0.42 -13.14 13.15
C LEU A 84 0.38 -14.34 14.09
N PHE A 85 -0.61 -15.23 13.97
CA PHE A 85 -0.69 -16.43 14.81
C PHE A 85 0.54 -17.33 14.68
N GLY A 86 1.05 -17.51 13.45
CA GLY A 86 2.25 -18.32 13.19
C GLY A 86 3.51 -17.72 13.85
N ILE A 87 3.70 -16.41 13.74
CA ILE A 87 4.82 -15.69 14.36
C ILE A 87 4.70 -15.73 15.88
N THR A 88 3.51 -15.45 16.44
CA THR A 88 3.26 -15.51 17.88
C THR A 88 3.58 -16.89 18.45
N ARG A 89 3.18 -17.97 17.76
CA ARG A 89 3.51 -19.34 18.17
C ARG A 89 5.02 -19.59 18.16
N ARG A 90 5.74 -19.11 17.13
CA ARG A 90 7.21 -19.22 17.03
C ARG A 90 7.92 -18.41 18.11
N LEU A 91 7.47 -17.20 18.40
CA LEU A 91 8.04 -16.34 19.45
C LEU A 91 7.88 -16.98 20.83
N ARG A 92 6.74 -17.61 21.10
CA ARG A 92 6.51 -18.38 22.33
C ARG A 92 7.42 -19.59 22.43
N SER A 93 7.62 -20.36 21.35
CA SER A 93 8.56 -21.50 21.37
C SER A 93 10.01 -21.05 21.59
N LEU A 94 10.38 -19.86 21.11
CA LEU A 94 11.71 -19.28 21.30
C LEU A 94 11.87 -18.54 22.63
N ARG A 95 10.83 -18.49 23.48
CA ARG A 95 10.77 -17.71 24.73
C ARG A 95 11.11 -16.21 24.56
N LYS A 96 10.94 -15.66 23.36
CA LYS A 96 11.21 -14.24 23.05
C LYS A 96 9.95 -13.37 23.05
N TYR A 97 8.79 -13.95 23.35
CA TYR A 97 7.52 -13.23 23.27
C TYR A 97 7.49 -12.00 24.18
N GLU A 98 7.89 -12.14 25.44
CA GLU A 98 7.90 -11.05 26.44
C GLU A 98 8.85 -9.90 26.07
N GLU A 99 10.01 -10.22 25.50
CA GLU A 99 11.00 -9.22 25.06
C GLU A 99 10.43 -8.33 23.95
N TYR A 100 9.78 -8.95 22.95
CA TYR A 100 9.13 -8.20 21.87
C TYR A 100 7.88 -7.47 22.35
N ASP A 101 7.09 -8.05 23.26
CA ASP A 101 5.91 -7.40 23.83
C ASP A 101 6.29 -6.10 24.57
N GLY A 102 7.39 -6.11 25.32
CA GLY A 102 7.92 -4.93 25.97
C GLY A 102 8.29 -3.80 25.00
N VAL A 103 8.85 -4.12 23.84
CA VAL A 103 9.15 -3.14 22.78
C VAL A 103 7.87 -2.54 22.21
N PHE A 104 6.85 -3.36 21.94
CA PHE A 104 5.56 -2.88 21.44
C PHE A 104 4.86 -1.96 22.44
N GLN A 105 4.84 -2.33 23.73
CA GLN A 105 4.28 -1.50 24.78
C GLN A 105 5.03 -0.17 24.93
N GLY A 106 6.36 -0.19 24.81
CA GLY A 106 7.18 1.02 24.82
C GLY A 106 6.85 1.96 23.65
N MET A 107 6.61 1.41 22.47
CA MET A 107 6.28 2.19 21.26
C MET A 107 4.87 2.79 21.34
N VAL A 108 3.88 2.04 21.86
CA VAL A 108 2.53 2.57 22.10
C VAL A 108 2.55 3.70 23.12
N ARG A 109 3.37 3.56 24.18
CA ARG A 109 3.50 4.57 25.23
C ARG A 109 4.27 5.81 24.76
N GLY A 110 5.24 5.66 23.86
CA GLY A 110 6.06 6.77 23.33
C GLY A 110 5.47 7.50 22.12
N GLY A 111 4.41 6.98 21.49
CA GLY A 111 3.74 7.60 20.34
C GLY A 111 2.59 8.54 20.70
N SER A 112 2.48 8.97 21.96
CA SER A 112 1.43 9.90 22.44
C SER A 112 1.90 11.36 22.58
N ASP A 113 3.09 11.70 22.09
CA ASP A 113 3.64 13.07 22.06
C ASP A 113 3.68 13.64 20.64
#